data_AF-A0A7W4VSJ3-F1
#
_entry.id   AF-A0A7W4VSJ3-F1
#
_cell.length_a   1.000
_cell.length_b   1.000
_cell.length_c   1.000
_cell.angle_alpha   90.00
_cell.angle_beta   90.00
_cell.angle_gamma   90.00
#
_symmetry.space_group_name_H-M   'P 1'
#
loop_
_entity.id
_entity.type
_entity.pdbx_description
1 polymer ?
#
loop_
_entity_poly.entity_id
_entity_poly.type
_entity_poly.pdbx_seq_one_letter_code
_entity_poly.pdbx_strand_id
1 'polypeptide(L)'
;MVAFGWCVLLLVFVDEILAVAAFGAWGWQQSPQWLLVWLLPLVAMTVWFAFASPRARYGGSLRRPVVKIVVFGLASLALWDIGRHELAIGLLVFSVVVNALAQVPAIARLPEQARSMREPAA
;
A
#
# COMPACT_ATOMS: atom_id res chain seq x y z
N MET A 1 -8.50 -21.66 -5.59
CA MET A 1 -8.98 -20.28 -5.29
C MET A 1 -8.31 -19.67 -4.06
N VAL A 2 -8.19 -20.38 -2.93
CA VAL A 2 -7.55 -19.84 -1.71
C VAL A 2 -6.08 -19.44 -1.91
N ALA A 3 -5.26 -20.29 -2.53
CA ALA A 3 -3.85 -19.98 -2.82
C ALA A 3 -3.70 -18.71 -3.68
N PHE A 4 -4.54 -18.56 -4.71
CA PHE A 4 -4.56 -17.36 -5.55
C PHE A 4 -4.86 -16.09 -4.76
N GLY A 5 -5.86 -16.13 -3.87
CA GLY A 5 -6.18 -14.98 -3.04
C GLY A 5 -5.04 -14.59 -2.08
N TRP A 6 -4.34 -15.57 -1.49
CA TRP A 6 -3.14 -15.29 -0.71
C TRP A 6 -2.00 -14.70 -1.55
N CYS A 7 -1.82 -15.16 -2.80
CA CYS A 7 -0.86 -14.54 -3.71
C CYS A 7 -1.24 -13.07 -4.00
N VAL A 8 -2.52 -12.76 -4.21
CA VAL A 8 -2.97 -11.38 -4.40
C VAL A 8 -2.68 -10.52 -3.16
N LEU A 9 -2.95 -11.03 -1.96
CA LEU A 9 -2.64 -10.32 -0.72
C LEU A 9 -1.13 -10.10 -0.52
N LEU A 10 -0.30 -11.08 -0.91
CA LEU A 10 1.15 -10.92 -0.93
C LEU A 10 1.56 -9.81 -1.90
N LEU A 11 0.95 -9.76 -3.10
CA LEU A 11 1.23 -8.70 -4.07
C LEU A 11 0.81 -7.31 -3.55
N VAL A 12 -0.30 -7.19 -2.81
CA VAL A 12 -0.67 -5.93 -2.14
C VAL A 12 0.41 -5.53 -1.15
N PHE A 13 0.96 -6.47 -0.39
CA PHE A 13 2.05 -6.18 0.54
C PHE A 13 3.33 -5.75 -0.18
N VAL A 14 3.67 -6.40 -1.31
CA VAL A 14 4.78 -5.97 -2.16
C VAL A 14 4.56 -4.55 -2.68
N ASP A 15 3.34 -4.21 -3.09
CA ASP A 15 2.95 -2.85 -3.52
C ASP A 15 3.22 -1.82 -2.41
N GLU A 16 2.87 -2.13 -1.16
CA GLU A 16 3.15 -1.27 0.00
C GLU A 16 4.66 -1.03 0.18
N ILE A 17 5.49 -2.08 0.03
CA ILE A 17 6.95 -1.96 0.12
C ILE A 17 7.50 -1.09 -1.03
N LEU A 18 7.00 -1.27 -2.25
CA LEU A 18 7.42 -0.47 -3.40
C LEU A 18 7.08 1.01 -3.22
N ALA A 19 5.91 1.33 -2.66
CA ALA A 19 5.55 2.71 -2.34
C ALA A 19 6.50 3.34 -1.31
N VAL A 20 6.84 2.60 -0.25
CA VAL A 20 7.83 3.04 0.76
C VAL A 20 9.20 3.28 0.11
N ALA A 21 9.64 2.37 -0.75
CA ALA A 21 10.90 2.49 -1.47
C ALA A 21 10.90 3.71 -2.43
N ALA A 22 9.79 3.98 -3.11
CA ALA A 22 9.62 5.16 -3.96
C ALA A 22 9.77 6.46 -3.18
N PHE A 23 9.13 6.58 -2.01
CA PHE A 23 9.28 7.76 -1.15
C PHE A 23 10.71 7.91 -0.62
N GLY A 24 11.36 6.82 -0.23
CA GLY A 24 12.77 6.85 0.19
C GLY A 24 13.69 7.30 -0.95
N ALA A 25 13.50 6.75 -2.15
CA ALA A 25 14.28 7.11 -3.33
C ALA A 25 14.11 8.58 -3.72
N TRP A 26 12.88 9.10 -3.65
CA TRP A 26 12.60 10.52 -3.89
C TRP A 26 13.20 11.39 -2.79
N GLY A 27 13.03 11.03 -1.52
CA GLY A 27 13.63 11.74 -0.37
C GLY A 27 15.16 11.84 -0.43
N TRP A 28 15.84 10.85 -1.00
CA TRP A 28 17.28 10.89 -1.24
C TRP A 28 17.73 11.96 -2.25
N GLN A 29 16.85 12.38 -3.15
CA GLN A 29 17.14 13.42 -4.14
C GLN A 29 16.77 14.83 -3.66
N GLN A 30 16.00 14.95 -2.58
CA GLN A 30 15.56 16.22 -2.03
C GLN A 30 16.49 16.71 -0.92
N SER A 31 16.63 18.04 -0.77
CA SER A 31 17.43 18.63 0.31
C SER A 31 16.54 19.02 1.50
N PRO A 32 16.88 18.68 2.76
CA PRO A 32 18.04 17.89 3.19
C PRO A 32 17.80 16.38 3.09
N GLN A 33 18.69 15.68 2.39
CA GLN A 33 18.54 14.27 1.98
C GLN A 33 18.43 13.31 3.16
N TRP A 34 19.34 13.46 4.14
CA TRP A 34 19.42 12.59 5.31
C TRP A 34 18.14 12.61 6.16
N LEU A 35 17.35 13.68 6.09
CA LEU A 35 16.08 13.80 6.79
C LEU A 35 14.94 13.24 5.94
N LEU A 36 14.85 13.66 4.68
CA LEU A 36 13.70 13.36 3.81
C LEU A 36 13.64 11.89 3.41
N VAL A 37 14.78 11.20 3.27
CA VAL A 37 14.83 9.75 3.03
C VAL A 37 14.09 8.95 4.10
N TRP A 38 14.07 9.43 5.35
CA TRP A 38 13.38 8.78 6.46
C TRP A 38 12.00 9.38 6.71
N LEU A 39 11.90 10.71 6.69
CA LEU A 39 10.68 11.42 7.05
C LEU A 39 9.52 11.08 6.12
N LEU A 40 9.76 11.01 4.81
CA LEU A 40 8.71 10.76 3.83
C LEU A 40 8.12 9.34 3.95
N PRO A 41 8.92 8.25 3.99
CA PRO A 41 8.43 6.92 4.34
C PRO A 41 7.70 6.85 5.68
N LEU A 42 8.23 7.50 6.73
CA LEU A 42 7.62 7.48 8.05
C LEU A 42 6.25 8.16 8.04
N VAL A 43 6.13 9.31 7.38
CA VAL A 43 4.85 10.02 7.22
C VAL A 43 3.86 9.15 6.43
N ALA A 44 4.28 8.57 5.30
CA ALA A 44 3.43 7.68 4.50
C ALA A 44 2.93 6.49 5.31
N MET A 45 3.81 5.81 6.07
CA MET A 45 3.43 4.70 6.94
C MET A 45 2.53 5.13 8.10
N THR A 46 2.76 6.31 8.67
CA THR A 46 1.89 6.85 9.75
C THR A 46 0.49 7.11 9.22
N VAL A 47 0.37 7.73 8.05
CA VAL A 47 -0.91 7.95 7.37
C VAL A 47 -1.58 6.60 7.03
N TRP A 48 -0.81 5.64 6.51
CA TRP A 48 -1.31 4.31 6.20
C TRP A 48 -1.86 3.60 7.44
N PHE A 49 -1.09 3.59 8.54
CA PHE A 49 -1.50 3.00 9.81
C PHE A 49 -2.77 3.66 10.37
N ALA A 50 -2.86 4.98 10.29
CA ALA A 50 -3.97 5.75 10.84
C ALA A 50 -5.28 5.57 10.06
N PHE A 51 -5.22 5.37 8.73
CA PHE A 51 -6.41 5.41 7.86
C PHE A 51 -6.62 4.17 6.98
N ALA A 52 -5.55 3.59 6.42
CA ALA A 52 -5.64 2.52 5.41
C ALA A 52 -5.62 1.10 6.01
N SER A 53 -4.95 0.92 7.16
CA SER A 53 -4.86 -0.36 7.87
C SER A 53 -6.23 -0.99 8.17
N PRO A 54 -6.35 -2.34 8.17
CA PRO A 54 -7.56 -3.04 8.60
C PRO A 54 -8.03 -2.67 10.01
N ARG A 55 -7.10 -2.27 10.89
CA ARG A 55 -7.38 -1.81 12.26
C ARG A 55 -7.18 -0.30 12.43
N ALA A 56 -7.12 0.44 11.33
CA ALA A 56 -6.99 1.89 11.35
C ALA A 56 -8.09 2.53 12.21
N ARG A 57 -7.69 3.31 13.21
CA ARG A 57 -8.60 4.06 14.10
C ARG A 57 -9.51 5.00 13.33
N TYR A 58 -9.00 5.60 12.25
CA TYR A 58 -9.74 6.54 11.40
C TYR A 58 -10.11 5.95 10.04
N GLY A 59 -10.09 4.61 9.92
CA GLY A 59 -10.53 3.92 8.72
C GLY A 59 -12.03 4.10 8.43
N GLY A 60 -12.44 3.78 7.22
CA GLY A 60 -13.83 3.82 6.78
C GLY A 60 -13.98 3.39 5.33
N SER A 61 -15.21 3.17 4.86
CA SER A 61 -15.48 2.68 3.50
C SER A 61 -14.95 3.62 2.42
N LEU A 62 -14.97 4.93 2.66
CA LEU A 62 -14.45 5.94 1.74
C LEU A 62 -13.02 6.37 2.05
N ARG A 63 -12.66 6.52 3.33
CA ARG A 63 -11.34 7.04 3.73
C ARG A 63 -10.20 6.10 3.33
N ARG A 64 -10.39 4.79 3.47
CA ARG A 64 -9.39 3.78 3.11
C ARG A 64 -8.99 3.85 1.63
N PRO A 65 -9.92 3.74 0.66
CA PRO A 65 -9.56 3.81 -0.75
C PRO A 65 -8.97 5.17 -1.14
N VAL A 66 -9.50 6.28 -0.59
CA VAL A 66 -8.95 7.61 -0.86
C VAL A 66 -7.49 7.72 -0.41
N VAL A 67 -7.18 7.28 0.81
CA VAL A 67 -5.78 7.31 1.30
C VAL A 67 -4.88 6.42 0.47
N LYS A 68 -5.33 5.24 0.05
CA LYS A 68 -4.57 4.37 -0.86
C LYS A 68 -4.24 5.08 -2.17
N ILE A 69 -5.24 5.68 -2.82
CA ILE A 69 -5.07 6.44 -4.07
C ILE A 69 -4.05 7.56 -3.88
N VAL A 70 -4.14 8.31 -2.78
CA VAL A 70 -3.21 9.39 -2.48
C VAL A 70 -1.79 8.86 -2.26
N VAL A 71 -1.62 7.82 -1.42
CA VAL A 71 -0.30 7.26 -1.10
C VAL A 71 0.38 6.68 -2.34
N PHE A 72 -0.30 5.83 -3.10
CA PHE A 72 0.27 5.22 -4.30
C PHE A 72 0.42 6.22 -5.45
N GLY A 73 -0.53 7.14 -5.60
CA GLY A 73 -0.43 8.22 -6.59
C GLY A 73 0.78 9.11 -6.32
N LEU A 74 1.00 9.50 -5.07
CA LEU A 74 2.19 10.28 -4.67
C LEU A 74 3.48 9.46 -4.83
N ALA A 75 3.48 8.16 -4.54
CA ALA A 75 4.64 7.31 -4.77
C ALA A 75 5.00 7.21 -6.26
N SER A 76 4.01 7.07 -7.13
CA SER A 76 4.21 7.11 -8.59
C SER A 76 4.70 8.48 -9.06
N LEU A 77 4.12 9.57 -8.56
CA LEU A 77 4.59 10.93 -8.87
C LEU A 77 6.03 11.17 -8.39
N ALA A 78 6.40 10.62 -7.24
CA ALA A 78 7.75 10.69 -6.70
C ALA A 78 8.76 9.98 -7.62
N LEU A 79 8.41 8.80 -8.16
CA LEU A 79 9.22 8.10 -9.17
C LEU A 79 9.29 8.87 -10.50
N TRP A 80 8.18 9.53 -10.88
CA TRP A 80 8.12 10.34 -12.10
C TRP A 80 9.07 11.55 -11.99
N ASP A 81 9.03 12.25 -10.86
CA ASP A 81 9.84 13.45 -10.60
C ASP A 81 11.35 13.17 -10.67
N ILE A 82 11.79 11.99 -10.21
CA ILE A 82 13.19 11.56 -10.33
C ILE A 82 13.56 10.98 -11.71
N GLY A 83 12.70 11.16 -12.72
CA GLY A 83 12.91 10.73 -14.11
C GLY A 83 12.73 9.24 -14.37
N ARG A 84 12.22 8.45 -13.40
CA ARG A 84 12.00 7.00 -13.53
C ARG A 84 10.57 6.71 -14.02
N HIS A 85 10.20 7.29 -15.16
CA HIS A 85 8.84 7.25 -15.71
C HIS A 85 8.28 5.83 -15.88
N GLU A 86 9.09 4.88 -16.39
CA GLU A 86 8.67 3.49 -16.57
C GLU A 86 8.28 2.83 -15.24
N LEU A 87 9.04 3.10 -14.17
CA LEU A 87 8.73 2.59 -12.84
C LEU A 87 7.52 3.29 -12.23
N ALA A 88 7.34 4.59 -12.49
CA ALA A 88 6.17 5.34 -12.03
C ALA A 88 4.87 4.79 -12.60
N ILE A 89 4.83 4.57 -13.92
CA ILE A 89 3.69 3.98 -14.62
C ILE A 89 3.49 2.54 -14.18
N GLY A 90 4.57 1.75 -14.14
CA GLY A 90 4.54 0.36 -13.70
C GLY A 90 3.96 0.20 -12.30
N LEU A 91 4.42 1.02 -11.34
CA LEU A 91 3.89 1.06 -9.98
C LEU A 91 2.41 1.43 -9.96
N LEU A 92 2.00 2.46 -10.71
CA LEU A 92 0.61 2.92 -10.73
C LEU A 92 -0.32 1.82 -11.26
N VAL A 93 0.03 1.22 -12.40
CA VAL A 93 -0.76 0.14 -13.03
C VAL A 93 -0.79 -1.09 -12.12
N PHE A 94 0.38 -1.50 -11.60
CA PHE A 94 0.48 -2.63 -10.67
C PHE A 94 -0.41 -2.41 -9.44
N SER A 95 -0.34 -1.23 -8.82
CA SER A 95 -1.12 -0.88 -7.65
C SER A 95 -2.62 -0.91 -7.93
N VAL A 96 -3.07 -0.30 -9.04
CA VAL A 96 -4.49 -0.31 -9.44
C VAL A 96 -4.99 -1.74 -9.64
N VAL A 97 -4.27 -2.57 -10.40
CA VAL A 97 -4.69 -3.94 -10.71
C VAL A 97 -4.73 -4.80 -9.46
N VAL A 98 -3.66 -4.81 -8.66
CA VAL A 98 -3.54 -5.67 -7.48
C VAL A 98 -4.53 -5.25 -6.40
N ASN A 99 -4.69 -3.94 -6.14
CA ASN A 99 -5.68 -3.48 -5.17
C ASN A 99 -7.11 -3.71 -5.66
N ALA A 100 -7.40 -3.62 -6.96
CA ALA A 100 -8.71 -3.98 -7.49
C ALA A 100 -9.02 -5.47 -7.29
N LEU A 101 -8.05 -6.35 -7.56
CA LEU A 101 -8.18 -7.78 -7.30
C LEU A 101 -8.40 -8.06 -5.80
N ALA A 102 -7.70 -7.35 -4.92
CA ALA A 102 -7.85 -7.51 -3.48
C ALA A 102 -9.25 -7.11 -2.96
N GLN A 103 -10.00 -6.27 -3.69
CA GLN A 103 -11.38 -5.89 -3.34
C GLN A 103 -12.42 -6.96 -3.72
N VAL A 104 -12.03 -7.97 -4.51
CA VAL A 104 -12.93 -9.08 -4.84
C VAL A 104 -13.37 -9.75 -3.53
N PRO A 105 -14.68 -9.92 -3.26
CA PRO A 105 -15.17 -10.39 -1.96
C PRO A 105 -14.58 -11.74 -1.53
N ALA A 106 -14.27 -12.62 -2.49
CA ALA A 106 -13.65 -13.92 -2.24
C ALA A 106 -12.22 -13.80 -1.70
N ILE A 107 -11.49 -12.72 -2.01
CA ILE A 107 -10.12 -12.46 -1.55
C ILE A 107 -10.14 -11.61 -0.28
N ALA A 108 -10.95 -10.55 -0.27
CA ALA A 108 -11.05 -9.61 0.85
C ALA A 108 -11.41 -10.29 2.19
N ARG A 109 -12.19 -11.38 2.15
CA ARG A 109 -12.65 -12.11 3.35
C ARG A 109 -11.67 -13.19 3.84
N LEU A 110 -10.63 -13.54 3.08
CA LEU A 110 -9.68 -14.60 3.44
C LEU A 110 -8.98 -14.37 4.78
N PRO A 111 -8.51 -13.15 5.13
CA PRO A 111 -7.84 -12.92 6.41
C PRO A 111 -8.75 -13.15 7.61
N GLU A 112 -10.03 -12.79 7.50
CA GLU A 112 -11.03 -12.95 8.56
C GLU A 112 -11.38 -14.43 8.75
N GLN A 113 -11.62 -15.16 7.64
CA GLN A 113 -11.90 -16.60 7.67
C GLN A 113 -10.73 -17.41 8.26
N ALA A 114 -9.49 -17.06 7.90
CA ALA A 114 -8.31 -17.73 8.44
C ALA A 114 -8.13 -17.48 9.94
N ARG A 115 -8.68 -16.37 10.46
CA ARG A 115 -8.67 -16.04 11.88
C ARG A 115 -9.71 -16.83 12.66
N SER A 116 -10.95 -16.90 12.15
CA SER A 116 -12.03 -17.66 12.80
C SER A 116 -11.73 -19.16 12.89
N MET A 117 -10.93 -19.72 11.97
CA MET A 117 -10.47 -21.11 12.07
C MET A 117 -9.44 -21.33 13.19
N ARG A 118 -8.68 -20.30 13.58
CA ARG A 118 -7.64 -20.40 14.62
C ARG A 118 -8.18 -20.17 16.03
N GLU A 119 -9.27 -19.43 16.17
CA GLU A 119 -9.96 -19.14 17.42
C GLU A 119 -11.31 -19.91 17.44
N PRO A 120 -11.32 -21.25 17.62
CA PRO A 120 -12.57 -21.98 17.78
C PRO A 120 -13.26 -21.46 19.05
N ALA A 121 -14.55 -21.09 18.92
CA ALA A 121 -15.36 -20.51 19.97
C ALA A 121 -15.15 -21.25 21.31
N ALA A 122 -14.69 -20.52 22.32
CA ALA A 122 -14.55 -21.00 23.68
C ALA A 122 -15.92 -21.18 24.34
#